data_AF-A0A6V7VK63-F1
#
_entry.id   AF-A0A6V7VK63-F1
#
_cell.length_a   1.000
_cell.length_b   1.000
_cell.length_c   1.000
_cell.angle_alpha   90.00
_cell.angle_beta   90.00
_cell.angle_gamma   90.00
#
_symmetry.space_group_name_H-M   'P 1'
#
loop_
_entity.id
_entity.type
_entity.pdbx_description
1 polymer ?
#
loop_
_entity_poly.entity_id
_entity_poly.type
_entity_poly.pdbx_seq_one_letter_code
_entity_poly.pdbx_strand_id
1 'polypeptide(L)'
;MKNNKQFAVFILIDENILAMARPTERTFNEFNLIEQFRKEKIKTLINLQCVNEHDFCGPQLITHTGFSYDPEILMSRQIYYYNFGIPDFGTISVHSILNIAKVIWFSLKKGERKKRFNRRRIDRNLNL
;
A
#
# COMPACT_ATOMS: atom_id res chain seq x y z
N MET A 1 -20.06 -23.03 -8.75
CA MET A 1 -20.27 -21.83 -7.91
C MET A 1 -19.49 -20.69 -8.52
N LYS A 2 -20.17 -19.61 -8.92
CA LYS A 2 -19.55 -18.47 -9.61
C LYS A 2 -18.61 -17.75 -8.64
N ASN A 3 -17.30 -17.81 -8.91
CA ASN A 3 -16.29 -17.00 -8.25
C ASN A 3 -16.51 -15.54 -8.68
N ASN A 4 -17.47 -14.85 -8.05
CA ASN A 4 -17.62 -13.41 -8.16
C ASN A 4 -16.47 -12.75 -7.39
N LYS A 5 -15.27 -12.77 -7.99
CA LYS A 5 -14.16 -11.91 -7.57
C LYS A 5 -14.59 -10.48 -7.89
N GLN A 6 -15.15 -9.77 -6.93
CA GLN A 6 -15.39 -8.34 -7.09
C GLN A 6 -14.03 -7.67 -7.12
N PHE A 7 -13.69 -7.17 -8.31
CA PHE A 7 -12.41 -6.58 -8.63
C PHE A 7 -12.23 -5.32 -7.80
N ALA A 8 -11.26 -5.29 -6.89
CA ALA A 8 -10.53 -4.04 -6.71
C ALA A 8 -9.88 -3.77 -8.08
N VAL A 9 -10.29 -2.69 -8.75
CA VAL A 9 -9.71 -2.31 -10.02
C VAL A 9 -8.28 -1.87 -9.71
N PHE A 10 -7.36 -2.75 -10.07
CA PHE A 10 -5.93 -2.60 -9.88
C PHE A 10 -5.32 -2.30 -11.22
N ILE A 11 -4.50 -1.25 -11.28
CA ILE A 11 -3.69 -0.91 -12.45
C ILE A 11 -2.23 -1.06 -12.03
N LEU A 12 -1.52 -1.99 -12.67
CA LEU A 12 -0.06 -2.07 -12.53
C LEU A 12 0.55 -0.87 -13.24
N ILE A 13 1.26 -0.05 -12.47
CA ILE A 13 2.06 1.04 -13.03
C ILE A 13 3.42 0.48 -13.45
N ASP A 14 3.97 -0.43 -12.63
CA ASP A 14 5.19 -1.19 -12.90
C ASP A 14 5.23 -2.45 -12.01
N GLU A 15 6.29 -3.26 -12.09
CA GLU A 15 6.49 -4.50 -11.31
C GLU A 15 6.40 -4.30 -9.78
N ASN A 16 6.70 -3.09 -9.30
CA ASN A 16 6.76 -2.76 -7.86
C ASN A 16 5.71 -1.74 -7.41
N ILE A 17 4.90 -1.20 -8.34
CA ILE A 17 3.90 -0.17 -8.05
C ILE A 17 2.56 -0.55 -8.65
N LEU A 18 1.55 -0.57 -7.79
CA LEU A 18 0.16 -0.81 -8.14
C LEU A 18 -0.69 0.38 -7.69
N ALA A 19 -1.56 0.86 -8.58
CA ALA A 19 -2.62 1.80 -8.26
C ALA A 19 -3.94 1.04 -8.04
N MET A 20 -4.73 1.48 -7.06
CA MET A 20 -6.02 0.87 -6.75
C MET A 20 -7.06 1.92 -6.35
N ALA A 21 -8.33 1.63 -6.60
CA ALA A 21 -9.42 2.40 -6.00
C ALA A 21 -9.43 2.26 -4.47
N ARG A 22 -9.99 3.25 -3.77
CA ARG A 22 -10.07 3.24 -2.30
C ARG A 22 -10.73 1.96 -1.78
N PRO A 23 -10.12 1.28 -0.80
CA PRO A 23 -10.76 0.13 -0.19
C PRO A 23 -11.88 0.58 0.76
N THR A 24 -12.72 -0.38 1.13
CA THR A 24 -13.80 -0.19 2.12
C THR A 24 -13.71 -1.30 3.16
N GLU A 25 -14.36 -1.16 4.32
CA GLU A 25 -14.46 -2.25 5.32
C GLU A 25 -14.92 -3.56 4.69
N ARG A 26 -15.89 -3.48 3.76
CA ARG A 26 -16.36 -4.61 2.97
C ARG A 26 -15.23 -5.27 2.17
N THR A 27 -14.37 -4.48 1.54
CA THR A 27 -13.21 -4.97 0.79
C THR A 27 -12.25 -5.76 1.69
N PHE A 28 -12.05 -5.31 2.93
CA PHE A 28 -11.22 -6.02 3.90
C PHE A 28 -11.88 -7.31 4.40
N ASN A 29 -13.16 -7.26 4.76
CA ASN A 29 -13.88 -8.35 5.42
C ASN A 29 -14.35 -9.44 4.47
N GLU A 30 -15.01 -9.07 3.36
CA GLU A 30 -15.60 -10.06 2.44
C GLU A 30 -14.58 -10.60 1.43
N PHE A 31 -13.62 -9.77 1.01
CA PHE A 31 -12.68 -10.12 -0.06
C PHE A 31 -11.26 -10.42 0.45
N ASN A 32 -11.06 -10.41 1.77
CA ASN A 32 -9.78 -10.72 2.41
C ASN A 32 -8.61 -9.91 1.80
N LEU A 33 -8.80 -8.60 1.61
CA LEU A 33 -7.82 -7.74 0.93
C LEU A 33 -6.41 -7.82 1.55
N ILE A 34 -6.30 -7.93 2.87
CA ILE A 34 -5.03 -8.14 3.57
C ILE A 34 -4.30 -9.39 3.08
N GLU A 35 -5.02 -10.48 2.86
CA GLU A 35 -4.42 -11.73 2.39
C GLU A 35 -3.94 -11.61 0.94
N GLN A 36 -4.63 -10.83 0.12
CA GLN A 36 -4.18 -10.49 -1.23
C GLN A 36 -2.88 -9.67 -1.17
N PHE A 37 -2.83 -8.62 -0.34
CA PHE A 37 -1.62 -7.83 -0.12
C PHE A 37 -0.44 -8.68 0.37
N ARG A 38 -0.69 -9.65 1.25
CA ARG A 38 0.34 -10.58 1.73
C ARG A 38 0.88 -11.48 0.62
N LYS A 39 0.01 -12.03 -0.22
CA LYS A 39 0.40 -12.88 -1.37
C LYS A 39 1.24 -12.11 -2.39
N GLU A 40 0.82 -10.89 -2.70
CA GLU A 40 1.53 -9.97 -3.61
C GLU A 40 2.74 -9.28 -2.94
N LYS A 41 3.03 -9.61 -1.67
CA LYS A 41 4.14 -9.04 -0.89
C LYS A 41 4.11 -7.51 -0.80
N ILE A 42 2.92 -6.92 -0.85
CA ILE A 42 2.71 -5.48 -0.65
C ILE A 42 3.10 -5.12 0.79
N LYS A 43 3.96 -4.12 0.94
CA LYS A 43 4.48 -3.64 2.23
C LYS A 43 4.12 -2.22 2.57
N THR A 44 3.72 -1.43 1.58
CA THR A 44 3.36 -0.03 1.78
C THR A 44 2.06 0.26 1.06
N LEU A 45 1.15 0.95 1.74
CA LEU A 45 -0.02 1.56 1.16
C LEU A 45 0.06 3.08 1.36
N ILE A 46 -0.09 3.81 0.26
CA ILE A 46 -0.11 5.28 0.27
C ILE A 46 -1.53 5.72 -0.07
N ASN A 47 -2.23 6.28 0.91
CA ASN A 47 -3.57 6.83 0.75
C ASN A 47 -3.48 8.29 0.33
N LEU A 48 -4.10 8.63 -0.81
CA LEU A 48 -4.14 10.00 -1.32
C LEU A 48 -5.41 10.76 -0.92
N GLN A 49 -6.36 10.11 -0.24
CA GLN A 49 -7.61 10.73 0.16
C GLN A 49 -7.42 11.75 1.28
N CYS A 50 -8.22 12.80 1.26
CA CYS A 50 -8.39 13.69 2.40
C CYS A 50 -9.29 13.02 3.47
N VAL A 51 -9.08 13.38 4.74
CA VAL A 51 -9.96 12.93 5.84
C VAL A 51 -11.37 13.50 5.62
N ASN A 52 -12.39 12.69 5.84
CA ASN A 52 -13.80 13.01 5.61
C ASN A 52 -14.16 13.26 4.13
N GLU A 53 -13.27 12.89 3.20
CA GLU A 53 -13.54 13.01 1.77
C GLU A 53 -14.53 11.94 1.30
N HIS A 54 -15.50 12.37 0.49
CA HIS A 54 -16.55 11.52 -0.09
C HIS A 54 -17.45 10.83 0.94
N ASP A 55 -17.85 11.55 1.98
CA ASP A 55 -18.91 11.17 2.93
C ASP A 55 -20.26 10.85 2.26
N PHE A 56 -20.53 11.43 1.09
CA PHE A 56 -21.73 11.16 0.29
C PHE A 56 -21.53 10.18 -0.88
N CYS A 57 -20.31 9.67 -1.13
CA CYS A 57 -20.02 8.82 -2.30
C CYS A 57 -19.65 7.38 -1.90
N GLY A 58 -20.61 6.59 -1.43
CA GLY A 58 -20.42 5.15 -1.17
C GLY A 58 -20.73 4.74 0.28
N PRO A 59 -20.04 3.73 0.83
CA PRO A 59 -20.22 3.33 2.22
C PRO A 59 -19.90 4.49 3.18
N GLN A 60 -20.62 4.54 4.30
CA GLN A 60 -20.40 5.56 5.33
C GLN A 60 -18.96 5.52 5.82
N LEU A 61 -18.41 6.72 6.08
CA LEU A 61 -17.08 6.84 6.67
C LEU A 61 -17.13 6.42 8.14
N ILE A 62 -16.05 5.81 8.59
CA ILE A 62 -15.87 5.45 9.99
C ILE A 62 -15.61 6.73 10.78
N THR A 63 -16.45 7.02 11.78
CA THR A 63 -16.47 8.30 12.50
C THR A 63 -15.12 8.67 13.14
N HIS A 64 -14.35 7.70 13.65
CA HIS A 64 -13.08 7.99 14.31
C HIS A 64 -11.88 8.15 13.36
N THR A 65 -11.98 7.69 12.12
CA THR A 65 -10.88 7.79 11.13
C THR A 65 -11.16 8.76 10.00
N GLY A 66 -12.43 9.02 9.69
CA GLY A 66 -12.86 9.80 8.53
C GLY A 66 -12.58 9.11 7.19
N PHE A 67 -12.37 7.80 7.18
CA PHE A 67 -12.14 6.99 5.98
C PHE A 67 -13.17 5.86 5.86
N SER A 68 -13.28 5.25 4.67
CA SER A 68 -14.15 4.09 4.39
C SER A 68 -13.64 2.76 4.98
N TYR A 69 -12.51 2.80 5.71
CA TYR A 69 -11.87 1.67 6.37
C TYR A 69 -10.98 2.18 7.51
N ASP A 70 -10.67 1.32 8.48
CA ASP A 70 -9.73 1.66 9.55
C ASP A 70 -8.29 1.36 9.10
N PRO A 71 -7.40 2.36 8.98
CA PRO A 71 -6.00 2.13 8.59
C PRO A 71 -5.24 1.22 9.57
N GLU A 72 -5.68 1.08 10.83
CA GLU A 72 -5.04 0.23 11.83
C GLU A 72 -5.01 -1.25 11.43
N ILE A 73 -5.95 -1.70 10.60
CA ILE A 73 -5.94 -3.06 10.05
C ILE A 73 -4.70 -3.33 9.18
N LEU A 74 -4.15 -2.31 8.53
CA LEU A 74 -2.93 -2.42 7.72
C LEU A 74 -1.70 -2.48 8.63
N MET A 75 -1.65 -1.58 9.61
CA MET A 75 -0.53 -1.44 10.54
C MET A 75 -0.34 -2.69 11.41
N SER A 76 -1.44 -3.23 11.94
CA SER A 76 -1.45 -4.49 12.71
C SER A 76 -0.95 -5.69 11.90
N ARG A 77 -0.92 -5.58 10.56
CA ARG A 77 -0.46 -6.61 9.62
C ARG A 77 0.89 -6.30 8.99
N GLN A 78 1.66 -5.38 9.59
CA GLN A 78 3.01 -4.98 9.14
C GLN A 78 3.01 -4.38 7.73
N ILE A 79 1.93 -3.71 7.34
CA ILE A 79 1.86 -2.88 6.14
C ILE A 79 2.02 -1.44 6.58
N TYR A 80 3.05 -0.77 6.05
CA TYR A 80 3.28 0.65 6.31
C TYR A 80 2.17 1.47 5.63
N TYR A 81 1.57 2.37 6.39
CA TYR A 81 0.50 3.24 5.92
C TYR A 81 0.95 4.69 5.93
N TYR A 82 0.76 5.39 4.81
CA TYR A 82 1.02 6.83 4.70
C TYR A 82 -0.22 7.50 4.13
N ASN A 83 -0.66 8.59 4.74
CA ASN A 83 -1.75 9.42 4.21
C ASN A 83 -1.20 10.76 3.73
N PHE A 84 -1.42 11.06 2.46
CA PHE A 84 -1.08 12.32 1.80
C PHE A 84 -2.32 12.85 1.10
N GLY A 85 -3.17 13.59 1.81
CA GLY A 85 -4.41 14.13 1.25
C GLY A 85 -4.15 15.04 0.04
N ILE A 86 -4.73 14.66 -1.09
CA ILE A 86 -4.84 15.48 -2.30
C ILE A 86 -6.34 15.76 -2.46
N PRO A 87 -6.78 17.04 -2.40
CA PRO A 87 -8.20 17.35 -2.55
C PRO A 87 -8.73 16.88 -3.90
N ASP A 88 -9.93 16.29 -3.91
CA ASP A 88 -10.59 15.89 -5.16
C ASP A 88 -10.68 17.06 -6.16
N PHE A 89 -10.30 16.80 -7.41
CA PHE A 89 -10.13 17.80 -8.47
C PHE A 89 -9.22 19.00 -8.13
N GLY A 90 -8.47 18.94 -7.03
CA GLY A 90 -7.60 20.00 -6.55
C GLY A 90 -6.14 19.83 -6.97
N THR A 91 -5.31 20.73 -6.44
CA THR A 91 -3.85 20.70 -6.63
C THR A 91 -3.14 20.79 -5.29
N ILE A 92 -1.97 20.20 -5.20
CA ILE A 92 -1.08 20.30 -4.05
C ILE A 92 0.23 21.00 -4.44
N SER A 93 0.94 21.53 -3.45
CA SER A 93 2.23 22.19 -3.69
C SER A 93 3.28 21.21 -4.23
N VAL A 94 4.29 21.73 -4.94
CA VAL A 94 5.47 20.96 -5.37
C VAL A 94 6.17 20.31 -4.18
N HIS A 95 6.19 20.98 -3.02
CA HIS A 95 6.77 20.43 -1.79
C HIS A 95 6.01 19.19 -1.30
N SER A 96 4.68 19.21 -1.37
CA SER A 96 3.82 18.07 -1.01
C SER A 96 4.07 16.88 -1.96
N ILE A 97 4.15 17.14 -3.27
CA ILE A 97 4.47 16.11 -4.28
C ILE A 97 5.84 15.50 -3.99
N LEU A 98 6.84 16.33 -3.67
CA LEU A 98 8.19 15.86 -3.35
C LEU A 98 8.20 14.96 -2.09
N ASN A 99 7.37 15.25 -1.09
CA ASN A 99 7.24 14.41 0.09
C ASN A 99 6.63 13.04 -0.23
N ILE A 100 5.61 12.99 -1.10
CA ILE A 100 5.04 11.74 -1.62
C ILE A 100 6.11 10.95 -2.37
N ALA A 101 6.83 11.60 -3.29
CA ALA A 101 7.88 10.98 -4.08
C ALA A 101 9.02 10.39 -3.22
N LYS A 102 9.42 11.09 -2.14
CA LYS A 102 10.40 10.59 -1.17
C LYS A 102 9.92 9.31 -0.49
N VAL A 103 8.66 9.24 -0.08
CA VAL A 103 8.09 8.05 0.56
C VAL A 103 8.00 6.89 -0.44
N ILE A 104 7.54 7.13 -1.67
CA ILE A 104 7.54 6.12 -2.73
C ILE A 104 8.96 5.58 -2.94
N TRP A 105 9.94 6.46 -3.14
CA TRP A 105 11.33 6.07 -3.35
C TRP A 105 11.89 5.27 -2.17
N PHE A 106 11.62 5.70 -0.94
CA PHE A 106 12.02 4.99 0.27
C PHE A 106 11.39 3.60 0.35
N SER A 107 10.08 3.49 0.09
CA SER A 107 9.35 2.22 0.10
C SER A 107 9.88 1.24 -0.94
N LEU A 108 10.27 1.71 -2.13
CA LEU A 108 10.91 0.87 -3.13
C LEU A 108 12.30 0.39 -2.67
N LYS A 109 13.14 1.31 -2.14
CA LYS A 109 14.52 0.97 -1.73
C LYS A 109 14.63 0.18 -0.43
N LYS A 110 13.67 0.30 0.48
CA LYS A 110 13.65 -0.41 1.78
C LYS A 110 12.67 -1.57 1.83
N GLY A 111 11.63 -1.55 1.00
CA GLY A 111 10.68 -2.66 0.83
C GLY A 111 11.31 -3.86 0.11
N GLU A 112 12.31 -3.61 -0.73
CA GLU A 112 13.29 -4.63 -1.09
C GLU A 112 14.08 -5.02 0.17
N ARG A 113 13.68 -6.12 0.80
CA ARG A 113 14.59 -6.84 1.69
C ARG A 113 15.84 -7.13 0.86
N LYS A 114 16.93 -6.36 1.05
CA LYS A 114 18.26 -6.74 0.52
C LYS A 114 18.40 -8.22 0.86
N LYS A 115 18.44 -9.10 -0.15
CA LYS A 115 18.85 -10.48 0.07
C LYS A 115 20.16 -10.34 0.83
N ARG A 116 20.16 -10.74 2.11
CA ARG A 116 21.36 -10.75 2.94
C ARG A 116 22.38 -11.50 2.09
N PHE A 117 23.40 -10.77 1.63
CA PHE A 117 24.43 -11.32 0.77
C PHE A 117 25.03 -12.48 1.56
N ASN A 118 24.71 -13.71 1.18
CA ASN A 118 25.41 -14.87 1.68
C ASN A 118 26.84 -14.69 1.19
N ARG A 119 27.71 -14.17 2.07
CA ARG A 119 29.15 -14.43 1.99
C ARG A 119 29.28 -15.95 2.09
N ARG A 120 29.15 -16.63 0.96
CA ARG A 120 29.60 -18.00 0.81
C ARG A 120 31.06 -18.01 1.23
N ARG A 121 31.37 -18.95 2.13
CA ARG A 121 32.70 -19.50 2.36
C ARG A 121 33.56 -19.35 1.11
N ILE A 122 34.67 -18.62 1.23
CA ILE A 122 35.86 -18.98 0.47
C ILE A 122 36.58 -19.96 1.39
N ASP A 123 36.33 -21.25 1.16
CA ASP A 123 37.22 -22.29 1.63
C ASP A 123 38.54 -22.06 0.88
N ARG A 124 39.49 -21.39 1.55
CA ARG A 124 40.88 -21.35 1.11
C ARG A 124 41.51 -22.70 1.44
N ASN A 125 41.24 -23.68 0.58
CA ASN A 125 42.18 -24.77 0.30
C ASN A 125 42.54 -24.66 -1.18
N LEU A 126 43.54 -23.84 -1.47
CA LEU A 126 44.40 -24.02 -2.62
C LEU A 126 45.84 -24.02 -2.10
N ASN A 127 46.52 -25.11 -2.43
CA ASN A 127 47.88 -25.46 -2.09
C ASN A 127 48.87 -24.34 -2.39
N LEU A 128 49.65 -23.98 -1.37
CA LEU A 128 51.10 -23.75 -1.39
C LEU A 128 51.62 -24.04 0.03
#